data_AF-A0A1R3H443-F1
#
_entry.id   AF-A0A1R3H443-F1
#
_cell.length_a   1.000
_cell.length_b   1.000
_cell.length_c   1.000
_cell.angle_alpha   90.00
_cell.angle_beta   90.00
_cell.angle_gamma   90.00
#
_symmetry.space_group_name_H-M   'P 1'
#
loop_
_entity.id
_entity.type
_entity.pdbx_description
1 polymer ?
#
loop_
_entity_poly.entity_id
_entity_poly.type
_entity_poly.pdbx_seq_one_letter_code
_entity_poly.pdbx_strand_id
1 'polypeptide(L)'
;MKDAVKTGVLSTRWKNLWTYNPNLSSNDYISRLPDSIIHDIISRLQKKEAVKTGVLSTRWKHLWTSNPNLTFGTFFDIRDDQQYASFVNKTLARYNSYNNKVRKFFLSCYLDIFDGEWLRFAIRHVVENLNLFLLDRNSPSNKICNLGLIDRTICFPYDEEYIRYQIPQDLYALSSLTHSGTTLCDHAPKAGVSWTSLKELYIGRAALTEDVIQRIFAGAPLLERLELYRCWGLNSIQVSSMSALKELVIRKWLDPHWRPRDILNLNTLIISIPNVKSLKLGGDCWQTKCMLLDASSLVEADLEFSLVAEDSLAISLVVKERDIQEYAAMVKKMLLRITSVCKLRVGPMFLRALSCSKEALPPPGWSLQHCKSLTLIT
;
A
#
# COMPACT_ATOMS: atom_id res chain seq x y z
N MET A 1 -26.33 -31.00 -3.11
CA MET A 1 -25.58 -31.91 -2.20
C MET A 1 -24.84 -33.04 -2.91
N LYS A 2 -25.48 -33.86 -3.77
CA LYS A 2 -24.81 -34.95 -4.53
C LYS A 2 -23.61 -34.46 -5.37
N ASP A 3 -23.69 -33.25 -5.93
CA ASP A 3 -22.59 -32.65 -6.71
C ASP A 3 -21.44 -32.07 -5.85
N ALA A 4 -21.72 -31.64 -4.62
CA ALA A 4 -20.70 -31.08 -3.71
C ALA A 4 -19.75 -32.16 -3.16
N VAL A 5 -20.27 -33.38 -2.98
CA VAL A 5 -19.49 -34.55 -2.55
C VAL A 5 -18.64 -35.10 -3.71
N LYS A 6 -19.16 -35.11 -4.94
CA LYS A 6 -18.42 -35.55 -6.13
C LYS A 6 -17.28 -34.61 -6.55
N THR A 7 -17.38 -33.32 -6.25
CA THR A 7 -16.43 -32.29 -6.72
C THR A 7 -15.24 -32.07 -5.78
N GLY A 8 -15.14 -32.79 -4.66
CA GLY A 8 -13.98 -32.73 -3.74
C GLY A 8 -13.76 -31.38 -3.06
N VAL A 9 -14.79 -30.53 -3.00
CA VAL A 9 -14.71 -29.10 -2.67
C VAL A 9 -14.45 -28.80 -1.19
N LEU A 10 -14.62 -29.78 -0.30
CA LEU A 10 -14.57 -29.63 1.15
C LEU A 10 -13.26 -30.15 1.75
N SER A 11 -12.67 -29.39 2.68
CA SER A 11 -11.48 -29.80 3.41
C SER A 11 -11.74 -31.06 4.25
N THR A 12 -10.68 -31.81 4.56
CA THR A 12 -10.75 -33.08 5.31
C THR A 12 -11.48 -32.95 6.65
N ARG A 13 -11.46 -31.75 7.24
CA ARG A 13 -12.18 -31.39 8.48
C ARG A 13 -13.71 -31.51 8.35
N TRP A 14 -14.26 -31.24 7.17
CA TRP A 14 -15.70 -31.37 6.89
C TRP A 14 -16.08 -32.75 6.33
N LYS A 15 -15.10 -33.50 5.79
CA LYS A 15 -15.33 -34.89 5.33
C LYS A 15 -15.67 -35.82 6.49
N ASN A 16 -15.04 -35.63 7.65
CA ASN A 16 -15.25 -36.47 8.84
C ASN A 16 -16.59 -36.21 9.56
N LEU A 17 -17.21 -35.05 9.33
CA LEU A 17 -18.56 -34.75 9.83
C LEU A 17 -19.67 -35.37 8.96
N TRP A 18 -19.32 -35.87 7.77
CA TRP A 18 -20.26 -36.38 6.77
C TRP A 18 -19.89 -37.78 6.26
N THR A 19 -19.37 -38.64 7.14
CA THR A 19 -19.39 -40.09 6.88
C THR A 19 -20.85 -40.54 6.74
N TYR A 20 -21.15 -41.13 5.58
CA TYR A 20 -22.49 -41.45 5.10
C TYR A 20 -23.26 -42.32 6.11
N ASN A 21 -24.32 -41.77 6.70
CA ASN A 21 -25.26 -42.52 7.55
C ASN A 21 -26.55 -42.78 6.76
N PRO A 22 -26.83 -44.03 6.34
CA PRO A 22 -27.91 -44.34 5.40
C PRO A 22 -29.33 -44.17 5.97
N ASN A 23 -29.49 -43.82 7.26
CA ASN A 23 -30.78 -43.64 7.94
C ASN A 23 -31.20 -42.18 8.18
N LEU A 24 -30.45 -41.18 7.71
CA LEU A 24 -30.91 -39.78 7.76
C LEU A 24 -31.81 -39.51 6.56
N SER A 25 -33.13 -39.39 6.81
CA SER A 25 -34.09 -38.84 5.84
C SER A 25 -33.49 -37.59 5.18
N SER A 26 -33.71 -37.43 3.87
CA SER A 26 -33.17 -36.38 2.99
C SER A 26 -33.68 -34.96 3.30
N ASN A 27 -33.77 -34.58 4.57
CA ASN A 27 -34.08 -33.22 4.97
C ASN A 27 -32.87 -32.34 4.67
N ASP A 28 -33.01 -31.51 3.64
CA ASP A 28 -32.02 -30.49 3.28
C ASP A 28 -32.06 -29.33 4.28
N TYR A 29 -31.47 -29.54 5.45
CA TYR A 29 -31.42 -28.54 6.53
C TYR A 29 -30.58 -27.31 6.13
N ILE A 30 -29.59 -27.46 5.25
CA ILE A 30 -28.74 -26.36 4.77
C ILE A 30 -29.53 -25.39 3.90
N SER A 31 -30.43 -25.90 3.06
CA SER A 31 -31.34 -25.07 2.28
C SER A 31 -32.46 -24.43 3.10
N ARG A 32 -32.67 -24.82 4.37
CA ARG A 32 -33.71 -24.26 5.26
C ARG A 32 -33.20 -23.19 6.24
N LEU A 33 -31.89 -22.93 6.31
CA LEU A 33 -31.32 -21.92 7.22
C LEU A 33 -31.84 -20.50 6.92
N PRO A 34 -32.18 -19.64 7.88
CA PRO A 34 -32.53 -18.24 7.57
C PRO A 34 -31.40 -17.50 6.81
N ASP A 35 -31.75 -16.55 5.95
CA ASP A 35 -30.76 -15.79 5.16
C ASP A 35 -29.72 -15.10 6.05
N SER A 36 -30.15 -14.62 7.24
CA SER A 36 -29.25 -14.04 8.25
C SER A 36 -28.15 -15.00 8.70
N ILE A 37 -28.50 -16.27 8.94
CA ILE A 37 -27.53 -17.31 9.35
C ILE A 37 -26.60 -17.68 8.19
N ILE A 38 -27.14 -17.74 6.97
CA ILE A 38 -26.32 -18.00 5.78
C ILE A 38 -25.33 -16.85 5.54
N HIS A 39 -25.76 -15.60 5.69
CA HIS A 39 -24.88 -14.43 5.63
C HIS A 39 -23.79 -14.47 6.71
N ASP A 40 -24.16 -14.85 7.94
CA ASP A 40 -23.20 -15.00 9.04
C ASP A 40 -22.18 -16.11 8.80
N ILE A 41 -22.56 -17.21 8.16
CA ILE A 41 -21.62 -18.27 7.77
C ILE A 41 -20.72 -17.78 6.64
N ILE A 42 -21.29 -17.20 5.59
CA ILE A 42 -20.56 -16.70 4.41
C ILE A 42 -19.57 -15.59 4.79
N SER A 43 -19.94 -14.71 5.72
CA SER A 43 -19.07 -13.61 6.18
C SER A 43 -17.81 -14.11 6.91
N ARG A 44 -17.84 -15.35 7.43
CA ARG A 44 -16.73 -16.00 8.14
C ARG A 44 -15.84 -16.85 7.23
N LEU A 45 -16.23 -17.08 5.97
CA LEU A 45 -15.49 -17.88 5.00
C LEU A 45 -14.53 -17.00 4.17
N GLN A 46 -13.41 -17.58 3.74
CA GLN A 46 -12.59 -16.92 2.72
C GLN A 46 -13.38 -16.81 1.41
N LYS A 47 -13.14 -15.78 0.58
CA LYS A 47 -14.01 -15.50 -0.58
C LYS A 47 -14.11 -16.69 -1.56
N LYS A 48 -13.02 -17.42 -1.80
CA LYS A 48 -13.04 -18.65 -2.62
C LYS A 48 -13.98 -19.71 -2.03
N GLU A 49 -13.98 -19.86 -0.71
CA GLU A 49 -14.84 -20.80 0.02
C GLU A 49 -16.30 -20.33 0.00
N ALA A 50 -16.53 -19.02 0.19
CA ALA A 50 -17.85 -18.42 0.07
C ALA A 50 -18.46 -18.66 -1.33
N VAL A 51 -17.68 -18.48 -2.41
CA VAL A 51 -18.14 -18.79 -3.78
C VAL A 51 -18.44 -20.28 -3.94
N LYS A 52 -17.58 -21.15 -3.37
CA LYS A 52 -17.79 -22.61 -3.37
C LYS A 52 -19.08 -23.02 -2.67
N THR A 53 -19.50 -22.30 -1.62
CA THR A 53 -20.80 -22.59 -0.97
C THR A 53 -22.01 -22.40 -1.87
N GLY A 54 -21.86 -21.72 -3.02
CA GLY A 54 -22.91 -21.59 -4.02
C GLY A 54 -23.38 -22.91 -4.64
N VAL A 55 -22.65 -24.02 -4.46
CA VAL A 55 -23.08 -25.38 -4.89
C VAL A 55 -23.97 -26.08 -3.86
N LEU A 56 -24.14 -25.51 -2.66
CA LEU A 56 -24.96 -26.09 -1.60
C LEU A 56 -26.45 -25.99 -1.95
N SER A 57 -26.90 -24.83 -2.43
CA SER A 57 -28.23 -24.63 -2.99
C SER A 57 -28.32 -23.34 -3.83
N THR A 58 -29.41 -23.18 -4.58
CA THR A 58 -29.69 -21.96 -5.35
C THR A 58 -29.65 -20.71 -4.47
N ARG A 59 -30.16 -20.78 -3.24
CA ARG A 59 -30.18 -19.64 -2.32
C ARG A 59 -28.76 -19.24 -1.87
N TRP A 60 -27.92 -20.20 -1.51
CA TRP A 60 -26.51 -19.93 -1.16
C TRP A 60 -25.72 -19.33 -2.33
N LYS A 61 -26.04 -19.71 -3.58
CA LYS A 61 -25.44 -19.14 -4.81
C LYS A 61 -25.66 -17.62 -4.92
N HIS A 62 -26.76 -17.10 -4.38
CA HIS A 62 -27.10 -15.67 -4.40
C HIS A 62 -26.64 -14.94 -3.14
N LEU A 63 -26.70 -15.58 -1.97
CA LEU A 63 -26.39 -14.89 -0.70
C LEU A 63 -24.91 -14.55 -0.53
N TRP A 64 -24.00 -15.25 -1.22
CA TRP A 64 -22.57 -14.87 -1.17
C TRP A 64 -22.26 -13.60 -1.96
N THR A 65 -23.08 -13.24 -2.96
CA THR A 65 -22.89 -12.02 -3.76
C THR A 65 -23.41 -10.78 -3.05
N SER A 66 -24.18 -10.91 -1.97
CA SER A 66 -24.64 -9.78 -1.13
C SER A 66 -23.54 -9.17 -0.25
N ASN A 67 -22.35 -9.79 -0.19
CA ASN A 67 -21.25 -9.25 0.60
C ASN A 67 -20.69 -7.99 -0.09
N PRO A 68 -20.73 -6.81 0.57
CA PRO A 68 -20.30 -5.54 -0.02
C PRO A 68 -18.77 -5.40 -0.13
N ASN A 69 -18.01 -6.37 0.38
CA ASN A 69 -16.56 -6.39 0.32
C ASN A 69 -16.11 -7.40 -0.73
N LEU A 70 -15.46 -6.87 -1.77
CA LEU A 70 -14.80 -7.62 -2.82
C LEU A 70 -13.29 -7.55 -2.61
N THR A 71 -12.65 -8.71 -2.58
CA THR A 71 -11.20 -8.84 -2.38
C THR A 71 -10.67 -9.91 -3.30
N PHE A 72 -9.78 -9.51 -4.21
CA PHE A 72 -9.10 -10.35 -5.17
C PHE A 72 -7.60 -10.14 -4.97
N GLY A 73 -6.90 -11.14 -4.43
CA GLY A 73 -5.46 -11.08 -4.18
C GLY A 73 -4.69 -12.09 -5.04
N THR A 74 -3.52 -11.70 -5.55
CA THR A 74 -2.61 -12.61 -6.25
C THR A 74 -2.05 -13.72 -5.37
N PHE A 75 -2.00 -13.52 -4.05
CA PHE A 75 -1.55 -14.52 -3.07
C PHE A 75 -2.45 -15.76 -3.00
N PHE A 76 -3.63 -15.70 -3.61
CA PHE A 76 -4.54 -16.84 -3.65
C PHE A 76 -4.16 -17.80 -4.78
N ASP A 77 -3.06 -18.54 -4.65
CA ASP A 77 -2.83 -19.90 -5.19
C ASP A 77 -3.50 -20.21 -6.56
N ILE A 78 -3.42 -19.29 -7.51
CA ILE A 78 -3.89 -19.46 -8.88
C ILE A 78 -2.63 -19.29 -9.71
N ARG A 79 -2.02 -20.43 -10.07
CA ARG A 79 -0.81 -20.49 -10.90
C ARG A 79 -1.06 -20.09 -12.37
N ASP A 80 -2.27 -19.63 -12.68
CA ASP A 80 -2.78 -19.37 -14.02
C ASP A 80 -3.57 -18.06 -14.09
N ASP A 81 -2.95 -17.04 -14.67
CA ASP A 81 -3.53 -15.71 -14.85
C ASP A 81 -4.89 -15.72 -15.55
N GLN A 82 -5.10 -16.65 -16.48
CA GLN A 82 -6.37 -16.76 -17.21
C GLN A 82 -7.50 -17.23 -16.28
N GLN A 83 -7.21 -18.17 -15.38
CA GLN A 83 -8.17 -18.59 -14.38
C GLN A 83 -8.48 -17.48 -13.37
N TYR A 84 -7.46 -16.70 -12.99
CA TYR A 84 -7.63 -15.55 -12.11
C TYR A 84 -8.54 -14.52 -12.77
N ALA A 85 -8.23 -14.09 -14.00
CA ALA A 85 -9.02 -13.13 -14.75
C ALA A 85 -10.45 -13.64 -14.99
N SER A 86 -10.62 -14.92 -15.35
CA SER A 86 -11.94 -15.54 -15.50
C SER A 86 -12.75 -15.52 -14.21
N PHE A 87 -12.11 -15.79 -13.06
CA PHE A 87 -12.76 -15.74 -11.75
C PHE A 87 -13.21 -14.33 -11.38
N VAL A 88 -12.34 -13.33 -11.56
CA VAL A 88 -12.68 -11.93 -11.32
C VAL A 88 -13.85 -11.52 -12.23
N ASN A 89 -13.72 -11.72 -13.53
CA ASN A 89 -14.76 -11.38 -14.52
C ASN A 89 -16.12 -12.02 -14.21
N LYS A 90 -16.15 -13.32 -13.90
CA LYS A 90 -17.39 -14.02 -13.52
C LYS A 90 -17.98 -13.49 -12.22
N THR A 91 -17.14 -13.07 -11.27
CA THR A 91 -17.59 -12.48 -10.00
C THR A 91 -18.19 -11.10 -10.23
N LEU A 92 -17.51 -10.22 -10.96
CA LEU A 92 -17.99 -8.87 -11.26
C LEU A 92 -19.28 -8.89 -12.08
N ALA A 93 -19.38 -9.78 -13.07
CA ALA A 93 -20.60 -9.95 -13.86
C ALA A 93 -21.82 -10.32 -13.00
N ARG A 94 -21.64 -11.15 -11.96
CA ARG A 94 -22.72 -11.46 -11.01
C ARG A 94 -23.11 -10.25 -10.17
N TYR A 95 -22.15 -9.48 -9.68
CA TYR A 95 -22.46 -8.27 -8.91
C TYR A 95 -23.22 -7.24 -9.74
N ASN A 96 -22.87 -7.09 -11.02
CA ASN A 96 -23.62 -6.25 -11.97
C ASN A 96 -25.03 -6.79 -12.21
N SER A 97 -25.19 -8.11 -12.44
CA SER A 97 -26.49 -8.73 -12.71
C SER A 97 -27.49 -8.56 -11.57
N TYR A 98 -27.02 -8.51 -10.32
CA TYR A 98 -27.88 -8.38 -9.15
C TYR A 98 -27.94 -6.96 -8.59
N ASN A 99 -27.24 -6.00 -9.23
CA ASN A 99 -27.10 -4.63 -8.74
C ASN A 99 -26.66 -4.57 -7.26
N ASN A 100 -25.73 -5.46 -6.88
CA ASN A 100 -25.29 -5.58 -5.49
C ASN A 100 -24.37 -4.42 -5.14
N LYS A 101 -24.64 -3.74 -4.02
CA LYS A 101 -23.78 -2.67 -3.52
C LYS A 101 -22.37 -3.19 -3.22
N VAL A 102 -21.35 -2.51 -3.75
CA VAL A 102 -19.94 -2.74 -3.40
C VAL A 102 -19.45 -1.56 -2.59
N ARG A 103 -19.01 -1.83 -1.37
CA ARG A 103 -18.45 -0.82 -0.46
C ARG A 103 -16.93 -0.82 -0.49
N LYS A 104 -16.32 -2.01 -0.44
CA LYS A 104 -14.87 -2.18 -0.45
C LYS A 104 -14.47 -3.01 -1.66
N PHE A 105 -13.50 -2.52 -2.41
CA PHE A 105 -12.94 -3.19 -3.56
C PHE A 105 -11.41 -3.25 -3.41
N PHE A 106 -10.90 -4.44 -3.19
CA PHE A 106 -9.47 -4.74 -3.18
C PHE A 106 -9.15 -5.64 -4.37
N LEU A 107 -8.16 -5.24 -5.15
CA LEU A 107 -7.65 -5.98 -6.28
C LEU A 107 -6.13 -5.92 -6.25
N SER A 108 -5.49 -7.08 -6.34
CA SER A 108 -4.08 -7.21 -6.64
C SER A 108 -3.91 -8.17 -7.81
N CYS A 109 -3.18 -7.75 -8.84
CA CYS A 109 -2.93 -8.54 -10.04
C CYS A 109 -1.62 -8.08 -10.70
N TYR A 110 -1.10 -8.89 -11.63
CA TYR A 110 -0.01 -8.43 -12.48
C TYR A 110 -0.52 -7.36 -13.46
N LEU A 111 0.34 -6.39 -13.80
CA LEU A 111 -0.01 -5.29 -14.70
C LEU A 111 -0.31 -5.79 -16.12
N ASP A 112 0.35 -6.85 -16.57
CA ASP A 112 0.19 -7.45 -17.89
C ASP A 112 -1.20 -8.06 -18.16
N ILE A 113 -1.92 -8.43 -17.09
CA ILE A 113 -3.28 -8.99 -17.17
C ILE A 113 -4.35 -7.97 -16.83
N PHE A 114 -3.97 -6.74 -16.47
CA PHE A 114 -4.87 -5.70 -16.02
C PHE A 114 -5.23 -4.75 -17.17
N ASP A 115 -6.49 -4.79 -17.61
CA ASP A 115 -7.02 -3.97 -18.70
C ASP A 115 -7.73 -2.69 -18.23
N GLY A 116 -7.87 -2.49 -16.91
CA GLY A 116 -8.56 -1.35 -16.31
C GLY A 116 -10.07 -1.53 -16.14
N GLU A 117 -10.72 -2.52 -16.74
CA GLU A 117 -12.17 -2.70 -16.60
C GLU A 117 -12.58 -3.06 -15.16
N TRP A 118 -11.72 -3.77 -14.43
CA TRP A 118 -11.95 -4.06 -13.01
C TRP A 118 -11.94 -2.80 -12.14
N LEU A 119 -11.13 -1.79 -12.48
CA LEU A 119 -11.17 -0.50 -11.81
C LEU A 119 -12.42 0.29 -12.21
N ARG A 120 -12.79 0.29 -13.49
CA ARG A 120 -14.04 0.93 -13.93
C ARG A 120 -15.27 0.33 -13.27
N PHE A 121 -15.28 -0.98 -13.02
CA PHE A 121 -16.30 -1.62 -12.19
C PHE A 121 -16.37 -0.96 -10.81
N ALA A 122 -15.24 -0.80 -10.10
CA ALA A 122 -15.23 -0.18 -8.78
C ALA A 122 -15.74 1.27 -8.81
N ILE A 123 -15.37 2.04 -9.84
CA ILE A 123 -15.85 3.42 -10.03
C ILE A 123 -17.36 3.45 -10.26
N ARG A 124 -17.89 2.60 -11.15
CA ARG A 124 -19.34 2.50 -11.44
C ARG A 124 -20.16 2.11 -10.22
N HIS A 125 -19.57 1.33 -9.31
CA HIS A 125 -20.20 0.91 -8.05
C HIS A 125 -20.05 1.92 -6.91
N VAL A 126 -19.41 3.07 -7.16
CA VAL A 126 -19.28 4.17 -6.20
C VAL A 126 -18.72 3.69 -4.87
N VAL A 127 -17.61 2.96 -4.94
CA VAL A 127 -17.00 2.32 -3.76
C VAL A 127 -16.53 3.35 -2.74
N GLU A 128 -16.53 2.96 -1.48
CA GLU A 128 -16.03 3.78 -0.37
C GLU A 128 -14.55 3.48 -0.08
N ASN A 129 -14.11 2.23 -0.29
CA ASN A 129 -12.71 1.84 -0.13
C ASN A 129 -12.21 1.18 -1.41
N LEU A 130 -11.18 1.77 -2.02
CA LEU A 130 -10.53 1.24 -3.20
C LEU A 130 -9.08 0.90 -2.89
N ASN A 131 -8.66 -0.32 -3.24
CA ASN A 131 -7.27 -0.74 -3.17
C ASN A 131 -6.90 -1.47 -4.46
N LEU A 132 -6.00 -0.88 -5.23
CA LEU A 132 -5.48 -1.42 -6.50
C LEU A 132 -3.97 -1.62 -6.40
N PHE A 133 -3.55 -2.86 -6.18
CA PHE A 133 -2.16 -3.26 -6.01
C PHE A 133 -1.66 -4.01 -7.24
N LEU A 134 -1.24 -3.26 -8.25
CA LEU A 134 -0.63 -3.84 -9.45
C LEU A 134 0.81 -4.27 -9.17
N LEU A 135 1.21 -5.38 -9.77
CA LEU A 135 2.52 -5.99 -9.65
C LEU A 135 3.16 -6.08 -11.03
N ASP A 136 4.44 -5.75 -11.15
CA ASP A 136 5.18 -6.06 -12.37
C ASP A 136 5.79 -7.46 -12.27
N ARG A 137 5.43 -8.36 -13.20
CA ARG A 137 5.99 -9.72 -13.28
C ARG A 137 7.50 -9.70 -13.52
N ASN A 138 7.96 -8.71 -14.27
CA ASN A 138 9.36 -8.58 -14.66
C ASN A 138 10.23 -7.92 -13.61
N SER A 139 9.61 -7.31 -12.61
CA SER A 139 10.23 -6.73 -11.41
C SER A 139 11.27 -7.72 -10.87
N PRO A 140 12.57 -7.36 -10.84
CA PRO A 140 13.60 -8.25 -10.30
C PRO A 140 13.28 -8.80 -8.90
N SER A 141 12.60 -8.04 -8.02
CA SER A 141 12.05 -8.51 -6.73
C SER A 141 11.08 -9.69 -6.84
N ASN A 142 10.41 -9.88 -7.98
CA ASN A 142 9.50 -11.01 -8.26
C ASN A 142 10.20 -12.18 -9.01
N LYS A 143 11.36 -11.94 -9.64
CA LYS A 143 12.16 -12.98 -10.33
C LYS A 143 13.15 -13.71 -9.42
N ILE A 144 13.46 -13.16 -8.23
CA ILE A 144 14.46 -13.69 -7.29
C ILE A 144 14.11 -15.07 -6.71
N CYS A 145 12.87 -15.56 -6.87
CA CYS A 145 12.50 -16.87 -6.34
C CYS A 145 12.98 -18.08 -7.17
N ASN A 146 13.49 -17.92 -8.41
CA ASN A 146 13.69 -19.10 -9.28
C ASN A 146 15.01 -19.22 -10.07
N LEU A 147 15.90 -18.23 -10.15
CA LEU A 147 17.12 -18.39 -10.95
C LEU A 147 18.33 -17.74 -10.28
N GLY A 148 19.27 -18.59 -9.84
CA GLY A 148 20.51 -18.23 -9.16
C GLY A 148 21.59 -17.59 -10.04
N LEU A 149 21.21 -16.85 -11.09
CA LEU A 149 22.12 -16.09 -11.94
C LEU A 149 21.36 -14.88 -12.46
N ILE A 150 21.50 -13.72 -11.82
CA ILE A 150 21.08 -12.46 -12.43
C ILE A 150 22.32 -11.60 -12.66
N ASP A 151 22.48 -11.28 -13.93
CA ASP A 151 23.38 -10.28 -14.49
C ASP A 151 23.39 -8.99 -13.66
N ARG A 152 24.58 -8.42 -13.49
CA ARG A 152 24.92 -7.36 -12.53
C ARG A 152 24.48 -5.96 -12.98
N THR A 153 23.33 -5.87 -13.65
CA THR A 153 22.82 -4.65 -14.30
C THR A 153 21.35 -4.37 -13.95
N ILE A 154 20.89 -4.84 -12.80
CA ILE A 154 19.51 -4.66 -12.35
C ILE A 154 19.28 -3.21 -11.89
N CYS A 155 19.02 -2.33 -12.84
CA CYS A 155 18.40 -1.02 -12.62
C CYS A 155 16.91 -1.24 -12.34
N PHE A 156 16.45 -0.89 -11.14
CA PHE A 156 15.04 -0.70 -10.80
C PHE A 156 14.78 0.81 -10.67
N PRO A 157 13.55 1.30 -10.96
CA PRO A 157 12.93 1.55 -12.26
C PRO A 157 12.97 3.06 -12.57
N TYR A 158 13.91 3.53 -13.38
CA TYR A 158 14.01 4.95 -13.77
C TYR A 158 13.87 5.17 -15.28
N ASP A 159 13.46 4.14 -16.02
CA ASP A 159 13.19 4.27 -17.44
C ASP A 159 11.84 4.95 -17.67
N GLU A 160 11.85 5.96 -18.54
CA GLU A 160 10.64 6.54 -19.15
C GLU A 160 9.79 5.46 -19.85
N GLU A 161 10.38 4.30 -20.16
CA GLU A 161 9.75 3.13 -20.77
C GLU A 161 8.98 2.22 -19.78
N TYR A 162 9.07 2.46 -18.46
CA TYR A 162 8.41 1.59 -17.49
C TYR A 162 6.89 1.82 -17.48
N ILE A 163 6.16 0.88 -18.11
CA ILE A 163 4.71 0.93 -18.26
C ILE A 163 4.05 0.95 -16.88
N ARG A 164 3.24 1.97 -16.64
CA ARG A 164 2.41 2.14 -15.45
C ARG A 164 0.97 2.39 -15.87
N TYR A 165 0.04 1.97 -15.02
CA TYR A 165 -1.36 2.13 -15.34
C TYR A 165 -1.80 3.59 -15.15
N GLN A 166 -2.33 4.20 -16.20
CA GLN A 166 -2.89 5.56 -16.13
C GLN A 166 -4.26 5.52 -15.46
N ILE A 167 -4.40 6.21 -14.32
CA ILE A 167 -5.66 6.25 -13.59
C ILE A 167 -6.73 7.01 -14.41
N PRO A 168 -7.94 6.44 -14.58
CA PRO A 168 -9.04 7.09 -15.28
C PRO A 168 -9.51 8.34 -14.54
N GLN A 169 -9.90 9.37 -15.30
CA GLN A 169 -10.27 10.67 -14.74
C GLN A 169 -11.47 10.61 -13.78
N ASP A 170 -12.40 9.70 -14.05
CA ASP A 170 -13.59 9.47 -13.23
C ASP A 170 -13.25 9.10 -11.77
N LEU A 171 -12.07 8.51 -11.52
CA LEU A 171 -11.65 8.18 -10.16
C LEU A 171 -11.41 9.43 -9.32
N TYR A 172 -10.88 10.51 -9.92
CA TYR A 172 -10.63 11.76 -9.22
C TYR A 172 -11.92 12.51 -8.85
N ALA A 173 -13.03 12.23 -9.54
CA ALA A 173 -14.34 12.81 -9.24
C ALA A 173 -15.12 12.01 -8.18
N LEU A 174 -14.59 10.89 -7.70
CA LEU A 174 -15.32 9.96 -6.86
C LEU A 174 -15.35 10.39 -5.38
N SER A 175 -16.39 11.14 -5.01
CA SER A 175 -16.57 11.73 -3.67
C SER A 175 -16.90 10.72 -2.56
N SER A 176 -17.28 9.49 -2.92
CA SER A 176 -17.58 8.41 -1.97
C SER A 176 -16.34 7.81 -1.32
N LEU A 177 -15.15 8.01 -1.90
CA LEU A 177 -13.91 7.41 -1.41
C LEU A 177 -13.58 7.94 -0.01
N THR A 178 -13.43 7.03 0.92
CA THR A 178 -12.91 7.26 2.27
C THR A 178 -11.50 6.72 2.43
N HIS A 179 -11.15 5.66 1.68
CA HIS A 179 -9.82 5.07 1.63
C HIS A 179 -9.45 4.75 0.17
N SER A 180 -8.25 5.17 -0.26
CA SER A 180 -7.73 4.85 -1.59
C SER A 180 -6.28 4.40 -1.50
N GLY A 181 -5.97 3.24 -2.07
CA GLY A 181 -4.61 2.70 -2.17
C GLY A 181 -4.31 2.30 -3.60
N THR A 182 -3.22 2.80 -4.17
CA THR A 182 -2.79 2.41 -5.53
C THR A 182 -1.31 2.08 -5.56
N THR A 183 -0.90 1.07 -6.33
CA THR A 183 0.51 0.75 -6.59
C THR A 183 0.74 0.59 -8.09
N LEU A 184 1.90 1.06 -8.60
CA LEU A 184 2.25 1.01 -10.03
C LEU A 184 1.19 1.70 -10.93
N CYS A 185 0.66 2.82 -10.43
CA CYS A 185 -0.33 3.63 -11.12
C CYS A 185 0.18 5.07 -11.24
N ASP A 186 -0.03 5.68 -12.41
CA ASP A 186 0.29 7.08 -12.65
C ASP A 186 -0.91 7.97 -12.30
N HIS A 187 -0.65 8.91 -11.38
CA HIS A 187 -1.59 9.92 -10.99
C HIS A 187 -1.42 11.15 -11.87
N ALA A 188 -2.37 11.38 -12.78
CA ALA A 188 -2.38 12.51 -13.71
C ALA A 188 -3.81 13.09 -13.83
N PRO A 189 -4.38 13.69 -12.76
CA PRO A 189 -5.67 14.35 -12.83
C PRO A 189 -5.58 15.53 -13.82
N LYS A 190 -6.47 15.60 -14.80
CA LYS A 190 -6.57 16.70 -15.77
C LYS A 190 -7.42 17.86 -15.27
N ALA A 191 -8.33 17.57 -14.34
CA ALA A 191 -9.21 18.53 -13.68
C ALA A 191 -8.96 18.52 -12.16
N GLY A 192 -9.74 19.31 -11.41
CA GLY A 192 -9.71 19.27 -9.95
C GLY A 192 -10.08 17.89 -9.40
N VAL A 193 -9.44 17.49 -8.31
CA VAL A 193 -9.78 16.29 -7.55
C VAL A 193 -10.98 16.61 -6.63
N SER A 194 -11.91 15.67 -6.49
CA SER A 194 -13.12 15.79 -5.67
C SER A 194 -13.27 14.57 -4.76
N TRP A 195 -12.30 14.41 -3.86
CA TRP A 195 -12.23 13.35 -2.86
C TRP A 195 -12.69 13.86 -1.50
N THR A 196 -13.91 14.41 -1.47
CA THR A 196 -14.44 15.17 -0.32
C THR A 196 -14.60 14.35 0.96
N SER A 197 -14.65 13.01 0.86
CA SER A 197 -14.77 12.09 2.00
C SER A 197 -13.47 11.35 2.35
N LEU A 198 -12.39 11.56 1.61
CA LEU A 198 -11.17 10.75 1.69
C LEU A 198 -10.41 11.06 2.97
N LYS A 199 -10.12 10.01 3.75
CA LYS A 199 -9.39 10.10 5.03
C LYS A 199 -8.00 9.49 4.95
N GLU A 200 -7.84 8.42 4.17
CA GLU A 200 -6.56 7.73 4.02
C GLU A 200 -6.22 7.55 2.54
N LEU A 201 -5.01 7.99 2.18
CA LEU A 201 -4.46 7.83 0.84
C LEU A 201 -3.12 7.12 0.90
N TYR A 202 -3.00 6.03 0.15
CA TYR A 202 -1.76 5.31 -0.08
C TYR A 202 -1.40 5.37 -1.57
N ILE A 203 -0.19 5.83 -1.86
CA ILE A 203 0.38 5.82 -3.22
C ILE A 203 1.70 5.06 -3.16
N GLY A 204 1.78 3.99 -3.94
CA GLY A 204 2.94 3.11 -4.02
C GLY A 204 3.55 3.11 -5.42
N ARG A 205 4.88 3.12 -5.54
CA ARG A 205 5.60 2.89 -6.80
C ARG A 205 5.08 3.79 -7.93
N ALA A 206 5.01 5.09 -7.69
CA ALA A 206 4.47 6.07 -8.62
C ALA A 206 5.36 7.32 -8.73
N ALA A 207 5.47 7.88 -9.94
CA ALA A 207 5.98 9.21 -10.14
C ALA A 207 4.91 10.22 -9.76
N LEU A 208 5.30 11.23 -9.01
CA LEU A 208 4.45 12.32 -8.55
C LEU A 208 5.07 13.64 -8.97
N THR A 209 4.23 14.57 -9.43
CA THR A 209 4.63 15.96 -9.70
C THR A 209 3.99 16.88 -8.66
N GLU A 210 4.58 18.06 -8.45
CA GLU A 210 4.09 19.03 -7.47
C GLU A 210 2.64 19.41 -7.74
N ASP A 211 2.27 19.56 -9.02
CA ASP A 211 0.90 19.83 -9.45
C ASP A 211 -0.08 18.72 -9.05
N VAL A 212 0.30 17.44 -9.21
CA VAL A 212 -0.54 16.30 -8.83
C VAL A 212 -0.81 16.32 -7.32
N ILE A 213 0.23 16.49 -6.51
CA ILE A 213 0.09 16.53 -5.04
C ILE A 213 -0.74 17.74 -4.59
N GLN A 214 -0.53 18.91 -5.19
CA GLN A 214 -1.33 20.10 -4.87
C GLN A 214 -2.81 19.89 -5.20
N ARG A 215 -3.13 19.28 -6.34
CA ARG A 215 -4.51 18.92 -6.71
C ARG A 215 -5.12 17.94 -5.72
N ILE A 216 -4.37 16.93 -5.28
CA ILE A 216 -4.81 15.97 -4.26
C ILE A 216 -5.13 16.68 -2.94
N PHE A 217 -4.23 17.53 -2.43
CA PHE A 217 -4.48 18.26 -1.18
C PHE A 217 -5.66 19.24 -1.29
N ALA A 218 -5.83 19.92 -2.43
CA ALA A 218 -6.98 20.79 -2.66
C ALA A 218 -8.30 20.01 -2.76
N GLY A 219 -8.27 18.80 -3.32
CA GLY A 219 -9.45 17.98 -3.54
C GLY A 219 -9.83 17.02 -2.40
N ALA A 220 -8.94 16.83 -1.42
CA ALA A 220 -9.14 15.92 -0.28
C ALA A 220 -9.07 16.67 1.07
N PRO A 221 -10.06 17.50 1.39
CA PRO A 221 -10.03 18.36 2.58
C PRO A 221 -10.07 17.59 3.91
N LEU A 222 -10.56 16.34 3.91
CA LEU A 222 -10.67 15.49 5.10
C LEU A 222 -9.52 14.48 5.23
N LEU A 223 -8.47 14.59 4.42
CA LEU A 223 -7.36 13.64 4.41
C LEU A 223 -6.60 13.69 5.74
N GLU A 224 -6.64 12.60 6.50
CA GLU A 224 -6.00 12.48 7.80
C GLU A 224 -4.64 11.77 7.71
N ARG A 225 -4.48 10.85 6.76
CA ARG A 225 -3.27 10.05 6.58
C ARG A 225 -2.86 9.96 5.12
N LEU A 226 -1.62 10.33 4.83
CA LEU A 226 -0.98 10.17 3.53
C LEU A 226 0.23 9.23 3.67
N GLU A 227 0.25 8.16 2.90
CA GLU A 227 1.37 7.25 2.80
C GLU A 227 1.92 7.18 1.37
N LEU A 228 3.22 7.46 1.24
CA LEU A 228 3.98 7.40 0.00
C LEU A 228 5.03 6.30 0.13
N TYR A 229 4.95 5.25 -0.70
CA TYR A 229 5.86 4.11 -0.67
C TYR A 229 6.56 3.96 -2.02
N ARG A 230 7.89 4.06 -2.07
CA ARG A 230 8.64 3.96 -3.34
C ARG A 230 8.17 4.96 -4.41
N CYS A 231 7.85 6.18 -3.99
CA CYS A 231 7.50 7.29 -4.88
C CYS A 231 8.71 8.15 -5.21
N TRP A 232 8.62 8.92 -6.31
CA TRP A 232 9.67 9.83 -6.80
C TRP A 232 9.08 11.01 -7.57
N GLY A 233 9.95 11.92 -8.02
CA GLY A 233 9.59 13.02 -8.95
C GLY A 233 9.23 14.34 -8.28
N LEU A 234 8.96 14.34 -6.97
CA LEU A 234 8.75 15.57 -6.19
C LEU A 234 10.04 16.07 -5.58
N ASN A 235 10.21 17.39 -5.61
CA ASN A 235 11.25 18.08 -4.84
C ASN A 235 10.72 18.62 -3.51
N SER A 236 9.40 18.82 -3.40
CA SER A 236 8.82 19.48 -2.23
C SER A 236 7.41 18.99 -1.91
N ILE A 237 7.15 18.74 -0.62
CA ILE A 237 5.82 18.47 -0.06
C ILE A 237 5.50 19.62 0.90
N GLN A 238 4.55 20.46 0.51
CA GLN A 238 4.11 21.63 1.28
C GLN A 238 2.66 21.42 1.71
N VAL A 239 2.46 21.12 2.99
CA VAL A 239 1.12 20.94 3.56
C VAL A 239 0.64 22.27 4.13
N SER A 240 -0.53 22.73 3.67
CA SER A 240 -1.16 23.94 4.19
C SER A 240 -1.52 23.78 5.66
N SER A 241 -1.42 24.86 6.44
CA SER A 241 -1.89 24.89 7.83
C SER A 241 -3.39 24.63 7.98
N MET A 242 -4.18 24.75 6.91
CA MET A 242 -5.60 24.40 6.95
C MET A 242 -5.90 22.92 6.67
N SER A 243 -4.87 22.11 6.40
CA SER A 243 -5.04 20.69 6.12
C SER A 243 -5.49 19.89 7.35
N ALA A 244 -6.35 18.90 7.13
CA ALA A 244 -6.74 17.92 8.15
C ALA A 244 -5.68 16.83 8.41
N LEU A 245 -4.54 16.88 7.70
CA LEU A 245 -3.52 15.83 7.73
C LEU A 245 -2.89 15.68 9.12
N LYS A 246 -3.02 14.49 9.70
CA LYS A 246 -2.51 14.14 11.03
C LYS A 246 -1.24 13.31 10.95
N GLU A 247 -1.12 12.45 9.94
CA GLU A 247 0.01 11.55 9.75
C GLU A 247 0.53 11.57 8.31
N LEU A 248 1.84 11.80 8.17
CA LEU A 248 2.58 11.65 6.92
C LEU A 248 3.56 10.49 7.03
N VAL A 249 3.45 9.52 6.12
CA VAL A 249 4.35 8.36 6.03
C VAL A 249 5.04 8.38 4.68
N ILE A 250 6.37 8.43 4.69
CA ILE A 250 7.18 8.35 3.48
C ILE A 250 8.19 7.22 3.67
N ARG A 251 8.12 6.23 2.79
CA ARG A 251 8.93 5.01 2.84
C ARG A 251 9.62 4.79 1.51
N LYS A 252 10.94 4.54 1.57
CA LYS A 252 11.78 4.23 0.41
C LYS A 252 11.61 5.26 -0.71
N TRP A 253 11.62 6.55 -0.38
CA TRP A 253 11.54 7.62 -1.39
C TRP A 253 12.74 7.54 -2.33
N LEU A 254 12.50 7.69 -3.64
CA LEU A 254 13.47 7.42 -4.69
C LEU A 254 13.84 8.71 -5.44
N ASP A 255 15.10 8.80 -5.84
CA ASP A 255 15.59 9.82 -6.77
C ASP A 255 15.67 9.21 -8.18
N PRO A 256 14.95 9.76 -9.18
CA PRO A 256 14.98 9.25 -10.55
C PRO A 256 16.38 9.24 -11.19
N HIS A 257 17.30 10.05 -10.67
CA HIS A 257 18.68 10.11 -11.15
C HIS A 257 19.66 9.28 -10.31
N TRP A 258 19.16 8.52 -9.33
CA TRP A 258 20.00 7.70 -8.49
C TRP A 258 20.78 6.67 -9.32
N ARG A 259 22.11 6.70 -9.21
CA ARG A 259 23.01 5.68 -9.75
C ARG A 259 23.82 5.06 -8.61
N PRO A 260 24.08 3.74 -8.61
CA PRO A 260 24.86 3.07 -7.56
C PRO A 260 26.25 3.65 -7.26
N ARG A 261 26.78 4.54 -8.11
CA ARG A 261 28.11 5.17 -7.97
C ARG A 261 28.09 6.69 -7.73
N ASP A 262 26.93 7.36 -7.84
CA ASP A 262 26.80 8.83 -7.80
C ASP A 262 25.85 9.30 -6.68
N ILE A 263 26.22 9.00 -5.42
CA ILE A 263 25.41 9.33 -4.21
C ILE A 263 25.48 10.83 -3.85
N LEU A 264 26.44 11.59 -4.42
CA LEU A 264 26.66 12.99 -4.06
C LEU A 264 25.62 13.95 -4.67
N ASN A 265 25.04 13.60 -5.82
CA ASN A 265 24.12 14.46 -6.59
C ASN A 265 22.64 14.10 -6.38
N LEU A 266 22.29 13.53 -5.23
CA LEU A 266 20.89 13.21 -4.96
C LEU A 266 20.03 14.45 -4.80
N ASN A 267 18.85 14.39 -5.40
CA ASN A 267 17.76 15.29 -5.15
C ASN A 267 17.41 15.30 -3.65
N THR A 268 16.92 16.46 -3.20
CA THR A 268 16.50 16.67 -1.81
C THR A 268 15.01 16.89 -1.78
N LEU A 269 14.30 16.00 -1.09
CA LEU A 269 12.88 16.17 -0.78
C LEU A 269 12.73 17.11 0.41
N ILE A 270 12.17 18.29 0.17
CA ILE A 270 11.86 19.28 1.20
C ILE A 270 10.43 19.04 1.71
N ILE A 271 10.28 18.91 3.03
CA ILE A 271 9.00 18.62 3.67
C ILE A 271 8.64 19.77 4.62
N SER A 272 7.46 20.35 4.42
CA SER A 272 6.87 21.37 5.29
C SER A 272 5.49 20.91 5.74
N ILE A 273 5.35 20.67 7.05
CA ILE A 273 4.21 20.02 7.69
C ILE A 273 3.86 20.73 9.01
N PRO A 274 3.45 22.01 8.97
CA PRO A 274 3.25 22.84 10.16
C PRO A 274 2.27 22.25 11.17
N ASN A 275 1.26 21.50 10.72
CA ASN A 275 0.14 21.01 11.55
C ASN A 275 0.03 19.48 11.66
N VAL A 276 1.00 18.74 11.11
CA VAL A 276 1.01 17.27 11.17
C VAL A 276 1.55 16.80 12.52
N LYS A 277 0.91 15.80 13.12
CA LYS A 277 1.26 15.30 14.47
C LYS A 277 2.19 14.09 14.46
N SER A 278 2.11 13.26 13.42
CA SER A 278 2.92 12.05 13.25
C SER A 278 3.66 12.08 11.92
N LEU A 279 4.97 11.86 11.95
CA LEU A 279 5.82 11.75 10.78
C LEU A 279 6.57 10.43 10.83
N LYS A 280 6.47 9.63 9.78
CA LYS A 280 7.25 8.41 9.61
C LYS A 280 8.08 8.51 8.34
N LEU A 281 9.39 8.57 8.49
CA LEU A 281 10.35 8.56 7.39
C LEU A 281 11.19 7.29 7.50
N GLY A 282 11.27 6.54 6.42
CA GLY A 282 12.12 5.35 6.42
C GLY A 282 12.44 4.77 5.07
N GLY A 283 13.23 3.70 5.06
CA GLY A 283 13.71 3.03 3.85
C GLY A 283 15.21 3.20 3.62
N ASP A 284 15.66 2.93 2.39
CA ASP A 284 17.07 2.86 2.04
C ASP A 284 17.68 4.28 2.06
N CYS A 285 18.61 4.55 3.00
CA CYS A 285 19.13 5.91 3.27
C CYS A 285 19.92 6.55 2.11
N TRP A 286 20.23 5.78 1.08
CA TRP A 286 21.12 6.19 -0.01
C TRP A 286 20.40 6.70 -1.24
N GLN A 287 19.07 6.64 -1.27
CA GLN A 287 18.31 6.89 -2.50
C GLN A 287 17.77 8.31 -2.61
N THR A 288 17.60 9.04 -1.50
CA THR A 288 17.18 10.46 -1.54
C THR A 288 17.50 11.18 -0.23
N LYS A 289 17.91 12.45 -0.32
CA LYS A 289 18.04 13.33 0.85
C LYS A 289 16.66 13.84 1.26
N CYS A 290 16.35 13.87 2.55
CA CYS A 290 15.12 14.44 3.09
C CYS A 290 15.43 15.58 4.05
N MET A 291 14.74 16.71 3.91
CA MET A 291 14.91 17.87 4.79
C MET A 291 13.56 18.36 5.30
N LEU A 292 13.48 18.60 6.61
CA LEU A 292 12.33 19.24 7.25
C LEU A 292 12.53 20.75 7.26
N LEU A 293 11.54 21.49 6.73
CA LEU A 293 11.52 22.95 6.76
C LEU A 293 10.71 23.43 7.97
N ASP A 294 9.44 23.03 8.04
CA ASP A 294 8.53 23.26 9.16
C ASP A 294 7.96 21.92 9.64
N ALA A 295 8.06 21.66 10.93
CA ALA A 295 7.51 20.49 11.62
C ALA A 295 7.07 20.88 13.04
N SER A 296 6.63 22.12 13.22
CA SER A 296 6.39 22.73 14.53
C SER A 296 5.35 22.01 15.40
N SER A 297 4.30 21.42 14.80
CA SER A 297 3.26 20.67 15.52
C SER A 297 3.55 19.19 15.74
N LEU A 298 4.75 18.71 15.38
CA LEU A 298 5.07 17.28 15.42
C LEU A 298 5.14 16.76 16.87
N VAL A 299 4.41 15.68 17.14
CA VAL A 299 4.36 15.02 18.46
C VAL A 299 5.08 13.68 18.44
N GLU A 300 4.99 12.96 17.33
CA GLU A 300 5.60 11.65 17.13
C GLU A 300 6.43 11.66 15.84
N ALA A 301 7.68 11.18 15.92
CA ALA A 301 8.57 11.04 14.78
C ALA A 301 9.17 9.63 14.76
N ASP A 302 9.09 8.97 13.61
CA ASP A 302 9.70 7.66 13.34
C ASP A 302 10.69 7.82 12.19
N LEU A 303 11.98 7.63 12.48
CA LEU A 303 13.09 7.82 11.54
C LEU A 303 13.83 6.49 11.36
N GLU A 304 13.28 5.64 10.51
CA GLU A 304 13.69 4.25 10.30
C GLU A 304 14.41 4.08 8.95
N PHE A 305 15.69 4.44 8.93
CA PHE A 305 16.51 4.31 7.73
C PHE A 305 17.38 3.05 7.79
N SER A 306 17.44 2.31 6.69
CA SER A 306 18.23 1.06 6.58
C SER A 306 19.53 1.28 5.80
N LEU A 307 20.60 0.62 6.26
CA LEU A 307 21.88 0.48 5.55
C LEU A 307 21.80 -0.50 4.37
N VAL A 308 20.96 -1.53 4.51
CA VAL A 308 20.89 -2.68 3.63
C VAL A 308 19.65 -2.52 2.76
N ALA A 309 19.84 -2.47 1.45
CA ALA A 309 18.73 -2.56 0.52
C ALA A 309 18.00 -3.89 0.78
N GLU A 310 16.82 -3.82 1.40
CA GLU A 310 16.03 -5.01 1.79
C GLU A 310 15.76 -5.96 0.60
N ASP A 311 15.85 -5.44 -0.63
CA ASP A 311 15.59 -6.19 -1.86
C ASP A 311 16.87 -6.71 -2.56
N SER A 312 18.06 -6.59 -1.97
CA SER A 312 19.30 -7.03 -2.62
C SER A 312 20.22 -7.88 -1.74
N LEU A 313 20.21 -9.19 -2.00
CA LEU A 313 21.26 -10.11 -1.60
C LEU A 313 22.61 -9.89 -2.33
N ALA A 314 22.78 -8.80 -3.09
CA ALA A 314 23.95 -8.62 -3.94
C ALA A 314 24.48 -7.18 -4.07
N ILE A 315 24.12 -6.26 -3.18
CA ILE A 315 24.94 -5.05 -3.04
C ILE A 315 25.29 -4.85 -1.57
N SER A 316 26.40 -5.47 -1.16
CA SER A 316 27.23 -4.83 -0.14
C SER A 316 27.76 -3.53 -0.78
N LEU A 317 26.93 -2.49 -0.84
CA LEU A 317 27.45 -1.15 -1.06
C LEU A 317 28.39 -0.94 0.12
N VAL A 318 29.70 -0.90 -0.14
CA VAL A 318 30.67 -0.49 0.87
C VAL A 318 30.33 0.96 1.16
N VAL A 319 29.53 1.14 2.20
CA VAL A 319 29.15 2.46 2.70
C VAL A 319 30.44 3.18 3.02
N LYS A 320 30.76 4.22 2.25
CA LYS A 320 31.99 4.97 2.47
C LYS A 320 31.75 5.90 3.65
N GLU A 321 32.82 6.20 4.38
CA GLU A 321 32.75 7.12 5.53
C GLU A 321 32.15 8.48 5.14
N ARG A 322 32.42 8.97 3.91
CA ARG A 322 31.84 10.22 3.39
C ARG A 322 30.31 10.18 3.31
N ASP A 323 29.73 9.05 2.92
CA ASP A 323 28.27 8.92 2.76
C ASP A 323 27.59 8.96 4.13
N ILE A 324 28.24 8.40 5.16
CA ILE A 324 27.77 8.45 6.55
C ILE A 324 27.81 9.88 7.08
N GLN A 325 28.85 10.65 6.75
CA GLN A 325 28.98 12.04 7.19
C GLN A 325 27.90 12.95 6.58
N GLU A 326 27.59 12.78 5.29
CA GLU A 326 26.52 13.53 4.64
C GLU A 326 25.14 13.20 5.23
N TYR A 327 24.88 11.90 5.47
CA TYR A 327 23.68 11.45 6.14
C TYR A 327 23.60 11.99 7.59
N ALA A 328 24.71 12.01 8.32
CA ALA A 328 24.79 12.61 9.65
C ALA A 328 24.45 14.11 9.64
N ALA A 329 24.92 14.85 8.63
CA ALA A 329 24.57 16.26 8.45
C ALA A 329 23.07 16.46 8.17
N MET A 330 22.47 15.59 7.36
CA MET A 330 21.02 15.59 7.10
C MET A 330 20.23 15.34 8.39
N VAL A 331 20.58 14.28 9.13
CA VAL A 331 19.97 13.93 10.42
C VAL A 331 20.09 15.08 11.41
N LYS A 332 21.26 15.72 11.49
CA LYS A 332 21.48 16.88 12.38
C LYS A 332 20.55 18.04 12.04
N LYS A 333 20.37 18.35 10.75
CA LYS A 333 19.44 19.40 10.29
C LYS A 333 17.99 19.05 10.64
N MET A 334 17.60 17.78 10.49
CA MET A 334 16.26 17.32 10.86
C MET A 334 16.03 17.41 12.38
N LEU A 335 17.02 17.02 13.19
CA LEU A 335 16.94 17.07 14.65
C LEU A 335 16.64 18.48 15.18
N LEU A 336 17.29 19.50 14.61
CA LEU A 336 17.03 20.90 14.92
C LEU A 336 15.57 21.33 14.68
N ARG A 337 14.80 20.58 13.88
CA ARG A 337 13.40 20.89 13.54
C ARG A 337 12.38 20.08 14.33
N ILE A 338 12.81 19.06 15.08
CA ILE A 338 11.93 18.14 15.83
C ILE A 338 12.18 18.22 17.36
N THR A 339 12.58 19.38 17.86
CA THR A 339 12.92 19.62 19.28
C THR A 339 11.75 19.47 20.25
N SER A 340 10.51 19.57 19.78
CA SER A 340 9.27 19.49 20.57
C SER A 340 8.62 18.09 20.60
N VAL A 341 9.20 17.11 19.90
CA VAL A 341 8.63 15.77 19.76
C VAL A 341 8.61 15.02 21.09
N CYS A 342 7.46 14.43 21.43
CA CYS A 342 7.25 13.67 22.66
C CYS A 342 7.66 12.19 22.52
N LYS A 343 7.53 11.61 21.32
CA LYS A 343 7.94 10.23 21.03
C LYS A 343 8.82 10.20 19.79
N LEU A 344 10.06 9.78 19.97
CA LEU A 344 11.04 9.64 18.90
C LEU A 344 11.42 8.16 18.76
N ARG A 345 11.18 7.58 17.59
CA ARG A 345 11.64 6.24 17.21
C ARG A 345 12.72 6.39 16.16
N VAL A 346 13.85 5.70 16.36
CA VAL A 346 15.00 5.82 15.45
C VAL A 346 15.58 4.45 15.14
N GLY A 347 15.95 4.26 13.87
CA GLY A 347 16.62 3.05 13.40
C GLY A 347 18.14 3.05 13.63
N PRO A 348 18.83 1.93 13.36
CA PRO A 348 20.26 1.77 13.62
C PRO A 348 21.12 2.82 12.89
N MET A 349 20.66 3.27 11.72
CA MET A 349 21.38 4.28 10.94
C MET A 349 21.49 5.62 11.62
N PHE A 350 20.42 6.01 12.29
CA PHE A 350 20.36 7.27 13.01
C PHE A 350 21.45 7.30 14.09
N LEU A 351 21.61 6.21 14.85
CA LEU A 351 22.67 6.08 15.86
C LEU A 351 24.07 6.15 15.27
N ARG A 352 24.30 5.48 14.13
CA ARG A 352 25.60 5.52 13.46
C ARG A 352 25.92 6.92 12.94
N ALA A 353 24.94 7.63 12.38
CA ALA A 353 25.10 9.03 11.97
C ALA A 353 25.50 9.93 13.14
N LEU A 354 24.85 9.75 14.30
CA LEU A 354 25.18 10.46 15.52
C LEU A 354 26.63 10.16 15.97
N SER A 355 27.03 8.88 15.97
CA SER A 355 28.39 8.49 16.39
C SER A 355 29.51 9.05 15.51
N CYS A 356 29.23 9.28 14.23
CA CYS A 356 30.20 9.81 13.25
C CYS A 356 30.31 11.34 13.27
N SER A 357 29.40 12.05 13.95
CA SER A 357 29.46 13.51 14.04
C SER A 357 30.63 13.92 14.92
N LYS A 358 31.63 14.60 14.34
CA LYS A 358 32.80 15.13 15.08
C LYS A 358 32.48 16.29 16.02
N GLU A 359 31.28 16.84 15.93
CA GLU A 359 30.81 17.93 16.77
C GLU A 359 30.07 17.35 17.98
N ALA A 360 30.22 17.98 19.15
CA ALA A 360 29.58 17.52 20.38
C ALA A 360 28.06 17.33 20.16
N LEU A 361 27.58 16.12 20.39
CA LEU A 361 26.16 15.85 20.59
C LEU A 361 25.76 16.36 21.97
N PRO A 362 24.63 17.07 22.10
CA PRO A 362 23.64 17.47 21.09
C PRO A 362 24.01 18.75 20.29
N PRO A 363 23.52 18.95 19.04
CA PRO A 363 23.61 20.25 18.36
C PRO A 363 23.18 21.40 19.27
N PRO A 364 23.83 22.59 19.21
CA PRO A 364 23.42 23.74 19.99
C PRO A 364 21.93 24.06 19.77
N GLY A 365 21.14 24.09 20.85
CA GLY A 365 19.69 24.32 20.81
C GLY A 365 18.82 23.06 20.64
N TRP A 366 19.40 21.88 20.40
CA TRP A 366 18.65 20.63 20.45
C TRP A 366 18.58 20.09 21.88
N SER A 367 17.36 19.81 22.34
CA SER A 367 17.07 19.35 23.69
C SER A 367 15.99 18.27 23.65
N LEU A 368 16.23 17.15 24.34
CA LEU A 368 15.23 16.10 24.55
C LEU A 368 14.34 16.38 25.77
N GLN A 369 14.36 17.59 26.34
CA GLN A 369 13.55 17.95 27.52
C GLN A 369 12.05 17.65 27.33
N HIS A 370 11.55 17.71 26.09
CA HIS A 370 10.14 17.40 25.77
C HIS A 370 9.92 15.95 25.33
N CYS A 371 10.98 15.19 25.07
CA CYS A 371 10.91 13.81 24.60
C CYS A 371 10.67 12.87 25.79
N LYS A 372 9.45 12.34 25.88
CA LYS A 372 9.02 11.42 26.94
C LYS A 372 9.38 9.97 26.64
N SER A 373 9.60 9.64 25.36
CA SER A 373 9.89 8.28 24.91
C SER A 373 10.85 8.29 23.75
N LEU A 374 12.05 7.72 23.94
CA LEU A 374 12.99 7.40 22.88
C LEU A 374 13.03 5.89 22.70
N THR A 375 12.71 5.39 21.51
CA THR A 375 12.75 3.96 21.20
C THR A 375 13.74 3.68 20.09
N LEU A 376 14.65 2.75 20.35
CA LEU A 376 15.58 2.22 19.35
C LEU A 376 14.90 1.04 18.67
N ILE A 377 14.75 1.12 17.35
CA ILE A 377 14.28 0.00 16.53
C ILE A 377 15.52 -0.79 16.11
N THR A 378 15.59 -2.06 16.51
CA THR A 378 16.71 -2.97 16.25
C THR A 378 16.51 -3.79 15.00
#